data_AF-A0A926DDN1-F1
#
_entry.id   AF-A0A926DDN1-F1
#
_cell.length_a   1.000
_cell.length_b   1.000
_cell.length_c   1.000
_cell.angle_alpha   90.00
_cell.angle_beta   90.00
_cell.angle_gamma   90.00
#
_symmetry.space_group_name_H-M   'P 1'
#
loop_
_entity.id
_entity.type
_entity.pdbx_description
1 polymer ?
#
loop_
_entity_poly.entity_id
_entity_poly.type
_entity_poly.pdbx_seq_one_letter_code
_entity_poly.pdbx_strand_id
1 'polypeptide(L)'
;MTREEKECFQYGQTAAANHLQFAPCYDSRMKCMVGESRTPHGQERSSRNMTAWSAGYLKQYLSDGSLLDEAHFRSAAITFFPQIEGKAIDMWVEFARERVEAEQYVDFIEEPAATAVSRWYDTLMAGLVRAKENHGKEIAGKLYRLAEEGLCLYPYEMEEAAEQIKQGADVGTLGQLMRDGYLDSPPPFFPKLEETLEHGFQEHGMTLKML
;
A
#
# COMPACT_ATOMS: atom_id res chain seq x y z
N MET A 1 -13.10 -8.65 5.67
CA MET A 1 -13.22 -9.37 4.38
C MET A 1 -14.48 -10.20 4.32
N THR A 2 -15.04 -10.35 3.12
CA THR A 2 -16.01 -11.41 2.80
C THR A 2 -15.35 -12.79 2.74
N ARG A 3 -16.14 -13.86 2.76
CA ARG A 3 -15.62 -15.23 2.57
C ARG A 3 -14.85 -15.39 1.26
N GLU A 4 -15.33 -14.75 0.21
CA GLU A 4 -14.72 -14.81 -1.12
C GLU A 4 -13.37 -14.08 -1.18
N GLU A 5 -13.28 -12.91 -0.54
CA GLU A 5 -12.02 -12.17 -0.41
C GLU A 5 -10.98 -12.99 0.39
N LYS A 6 -11.37 -13.63 1.50
CA LYS A 6 -10.48 -14.52 2.28
C LYS A 6 -9.93 -15.66 1.43
N GLU A 7 -10.76 -16.22 0.55
CA GLU A 7 -10.34 -17.27 -0.37
C GLU A 7 -9.35 -16.73 -1.43
N CYS A 8 -9.64 -15.58 -2.03
CA CYS A 8 -8.74 -14.91 -2.96
C CYS A 8 -7.37 -14.63 -2.33
N PHE A 9 -7.34 -14.20 -1.07
CA PHE A 9 -6.12 -13.99 -0.30
C PHE A 9 -5.29 -15.28 -0.15
N GLN A 10 -5.92 -16.39 0.21
CA GLN A 10 -5.25 -17.70 0.30
C GLN A 10 -4.69 -18.17 -1.05
N TYR A 11 -5.43 -17.92 -2.15
CA TYR A 11 -4.91 -18.15 -3.50
C TYR A 11 -3.67 -17.31 -3.79
N GLY A 12 -3.64 -16.05 -3.34
CA GLY A 12 -2.47 -15.18 -3.44
C GLY A 12 -1.25 -15.76 -2.73
N GLN A 13 -1.41 -16.16 -1.48
CA GLN A 13 -0.33 -16.79 -0.69
C GLN A 13 0.18 -18.06 -1.38
N THR A 14 -0.73 -18.91 -1.86
CA THR A 14 -0.37 -20.14 -2.55
C THR A 14 0.39 -19.85 -3.84
N ALA A 15 -0.01 -18.84 -4.61
CA ALA A 15 0.69 -18.44 -5.83
C ALA A 15 2.13 -17.99 -5.54
N ALA A 16 2.34 -17.14 -4.53
CA ALA A 16 3.67 -16.70 -4.12
C ALA A 16 4.57 -17.87 -3.69
N ALA A 17 4.06 -18.77 -2.84
CA ALA A 17 4.81 -19.94 -2.37
C ALA A 17 5.21 -20.91 -3.50
N ASN A 18 4.51 -20.85 -4.65
CA ASN A 18 4.84 -21.63 -5.85
C ASN A 18 5.58 -20.80 -6.92
N HIS A 19 6.03 -19.59 -6.58
CA HIS A 19 6.71 -18.64 -7.48
C HIS A 19 5.91 -18.27 -8.74
N LEU A 20 4.58 -18.22 -8.62
CA LEU A 20 3.67 -17.85 -9.71
C LEU A 20 3.39 -16.34 -9.67
N GLN A 21 3.97 -15.58 -10.59
CA GLN A 21 3.90 -14.10 -10.58
C GLN A 21 2.53 -13.50 -10.96
N PHE A 22 1.56 -14.30 -11.42
CA PHE A 22 0.29 -13.78 -11.94
C PHE A 22 -0.93 -14.38 -11.23
N ALA A 23 -1.88 -13.51 -10.85
CA ALA A 23 -3.22 -13.88 -10.40
C ALA A 23 -3.94 -14.74 -11.46
N PRO A 24 -4.80 -15.68 -11.07
CA PRO A 24 -4.81 -17.00 -11.67
C PRO A 24 -5.78 -17.07 -12.85
N CYS A 25 -5.21 -16.97 -14.05
CA CYS A 25 -5.81 -17.54 -15.26
C CYS A 25 -5.79 -19.08 -15.26
N TYR A 26 -5.14 -19.70 -14.27
CA TYR A 26 -4.87 -21.15 -14.21
C TYR A 26 -6.01 -21.97 -13.58
N ASP A 27 -6.87 -21.34 -12.78
CA ASP A 27 -7.96 -22.02 -12.07
C ASP A 27 -9.31 -21.37 -12.39
N SER A 28 -10.30 -22.19 -12.75
CA SER A 28 -11.61 -21.72 -13.21
C SER A 28 -12.40 -21.00 -12.12
N ARG A 29 -12.21 -21.39 -10.85
CA ARG A 29 -12.87 -20.76 -9.71
C ARG A 29 -12.31 -19.38 -9.50
N MET A 30 -10.98 -19.22 -9.49
CA MET A 30 -10.45 -17.88 -9.33
C MET A 30 -10.77 -16.97 -10.52
N LYS A 31 -10.69 -17.47 -11.75
CA LYS A 31 -11.12 -16.70 -12.93
C LYS A 31 -12.56 -16.17 -12.79
N CYS A 32 -13.45 -16.91 -12.13
CA CYS A 32 -14.82 -16.47 -11.86
C CYS A 32 -14.91 -15.39 -10.76
N MET A 33 -14.06 -15.48 -9.73
CA MET A 33 -14.04 -14.51 -8.62
C MET A 33 -13.47 -13.15 -9.03
N VAL A 34 -12.44 -13.13 -9.87
CA VAL A 34 -11.76 -11.89 -10.29
C VAL A 34 -12.08 -11.44 -11.71
N GLY A 35 -12.83 -12.25 -12.46
CA GLY A 35 -13.18 -11.96 -13.85
C GLY A 35 -13.95 -10.66 -14.01
N GLU A 36 -13.81 -10.04 -15.17
CA GLU A 36 -14.52 -8.82 -15.53
C GLU A 36 -16.04 -9.01 -15.45
N SER A 37 -16.72 -8.03 -14.86
CA SER A 37 -18.18 -7.96 -14.83
C SER A 37 -18.66 -6.71 -15.55
N ARG A 38 -19.87 -6.81 -16.12
CA ARG A 38 -20.54 -5.69 -16.80
C ARG A 38 -21.37 -4.83 -15.85
N THR A 39 -21.60 -5.28 -14.62
CA THR A 39 -22.36 -4.52 -13.63
C THR A 39 -21.43 -3.77 -12.69
N PRO A 40 -21.75 -2.54 -12.25
CA PRO A 40 -20.91 -1.79 -11.30
C PRO A 40 -20.62 -2.58 -10.02
N HIS A 41 -21.63 -3.25 -9.47
CA HIS A 41 -21.47 -4.11 -8.30
C HIS A 41 -20.50 -5.28 -8.54
N GLY A 42 -20.58 -5.89 -9.71
CA GLY A 42 -19.68 -6.97 -10.09
C GLY A 42 -18.24 -6.48 -10.30
N GLN A 43 -18.04 -5.31 -10.90
CA GLN A 43 -16.72 -4.69 -11.06
C GLN A 43 -16.08 -4.40 -9.71
N GLU A 44 -16.84 -3.85 -8.76
CA GLU A 44 -16.37 -3.59 -7.41
C GLU A 44 -16.03 -4.89 -6.66
N ARG A 45 -16.85 -5.94 -6.80
CA ARG A 45 -16.54 -7.28 -6.26
C ARG A 45 -15.22 -7.82 -6.84
N SER A 46 -15.07 -7.84 -8.17
CA SER A 46 -13.85 -8.36 -8.82
C SER A 46 -12.62 -7.56 -8.42
N SER A 47 -12.72 -6.23 -8.32
CA SER A 47 -11.64 -5.35 -7.84
C SER A 47 -11.24 -5.67 -6.40
N ARG A 48 -12.21 -5.86 -5.49
CA ARG A 48 -11.92 -6.25 -4.10
C ARG A 48 -11.27 -7.63 -4.01
N ASN A 49 -11.73 -8.58 -4.81
CA ASN A 49 -11.14 -9.92 -4.88
C ASN A 49 -9.71 -9.90 -5.42
N MET A 50 -9.42 -9.09 -6.46
CA MET A 50 -8.06 -8.89 -6.96
C MET A 50 -7.15 -8.20 -5.95
N THR A 51 -7.70 -7.25 -5.18
CA THR A 51 -7.00 -6.61 -4.07
C THR A 51 -6.63 -7.63 -2.99
N ALA A 52 -7.59 -8.48 -2.59
CA ALA A 52 -7.36 -9.52 -1.61
C ALA A 52 -6.33 -10.54 -2.08
N TRP A 53 -6.38 -10.96 -3.34
CA TRP A 53 -5.37 -11.83 -3.94
C TRP A 53 -3.98 -11.21 -3.89
N SER A 54 -3.84 -9.96 -4.34
CA SER A 54 -2.54 -9.29 -4.39
C SER A 54 -1.97 -9.06 -2.99
N ALA A 55 -2.83 -8.77 -2.01
CA ALA A 55 -2.44 -8.71 -0.61
C ALA A 55 -1.90 -10.06 -0.11
N GLY A 56 -2.59 -11.16 -0.40
CA GLY A 56 -2.11 -12.50 -0.01
C GLY A 56 -0.78 -12.88 -0.69
N TYR A 57 -0.64 -12.53 -1.97
CA TYR A 57 0.59 -12.74 -2.73
C TYR A 57 1.77 -11.98 -2.11
N LEU A 58 1.64 -10.66 -1.95
CA LEU A 58 2.70 -9.81 -1.42
C LEU A 58 3.05 -10.19 0.01
N LYS A 59 2.07 -10.53 0.83
CA LYS A 59 2.33 -11.01 2.20
C LYS A 59 3.26 -12.21 2.19
N GLN A 60 2.90 -13.28 1.48
CA GLN A 60 3.72 -14.50 1.44
C GLN A 60 5.08 -14.22 0.79
N TYR A 61 5.11 -13.45 -0.30
CA TYR A 61 6.35 -13.08 -0.99
C TYR A 61 7.36 -12.40 -0.05
N LEU A 62 6.89 -11.46 0.77
CA LEU A 62 7.70 -10.76 1.78
C LEU A 62 8.06 -11.66 2.97
N SER A 63 7.14 -12.49 3.45
CA SER A 63 7.39 -13.49 4.51
C SER A 63 8.50 -14.48 4.12
N ASP A 64 8.65 -14.79 2.83
CA ASP A 64 9.72 -15.65 2.30
C ASP A 64 11.09 -14.93 2.25
N GLY A 65 11.16 -13.68 2.70
CA GLY A 65 12.37 -12.85 2.72
C GLY A 65 12.67 -12.14 1.40
N SER A 66 11.73 -12.15 0.46
CA SER A 66 11.89 -11.43 -0.81
C SER A 66 11.77 -9.92 -0.60
N LEU A 67 12.43 -9.14 -1.45
CA LEU A 67 12.37 -7.68 -1.42
C LEU A 67 11.39 -7.17 -2.48
N LEU A 68 10.63 -6.14 -2.14
CA LEU A 68 9.72 -5.50 -3.07
C LEU A 68 10.53 -4.74 -4.12
N ASP A 69 10.54 -5.21 -5.37
CA ASP A 69 11.12 -4.46 -6.48
C ASP A 69 10.12 -3.44 -7.06
N GLU A 70 10.57 -2.64 -8.03
CA GLU A 70 9.74 -1.63 -8.66
C GLU A 70 8.52 -2.22 -9.38
N ALA A 71 8.66 -3.39 -10.01
CA ALA A 71 7.56 -4.02 -10.74
C ALA A 71 6.44 -4.44 -9.77
N HIS A 72 6.83 -5.01 -8.62
CA HIS A 72 5.90 -5.36 -7.56
C HIS A 72 5.27 -4.12 -6.93
N PHE A 73 6.04 -3.05 -6.66
CA PHE A 73 5.52 -1.80 -6.14
C PHE A 73 4.47 -1.18 -7.07
N ARG A 74 4.76 -1.09 -8.37
CA ARG A 74 3.84 -0.56 -9.39
C ARG A 74 2.58 -1.41 -9.51
N SER A 75 2.73 -2.73 -9.55
CA SER A 75 1.61 -3.68 -9.60
C SER A 75 0.70 -3.55 -8.37
N ALA A 76 1.30 -3.43 -7.19
CA ALA A 76 0.61 -3.17 -5.93
C ALA A 76 -0.14 -1.83 -5.99
N ALA A 77 0.51 -0.76 -6.44
CA ALA A 77 -0.12 0.56 -6.56
C ALA A 77 -1.37 0.53 -7.44
N ILE A 78 -1.29 -0.06 -8.64
CA ILE A 78 -2.42 -0.19 -9.56
C ILE A 78 -3.56 -1.00 -8.93
N THR A 79 -3.22 -2.04 -8.16
CA THR A 79 -4.24 -2.92 -7.57
C THR A 79 -4.90 -2.30 -6.34
N PHE A 80 -4.12 -1.70 -5.44
CA PHE A 80 -4.64 -1.11 -4.21
C PHE A 80 -5.30 0.25 -4.45
N PHE A 81 -4.86 0.98 -5.47
CA PHE A 81 -5.32 2.34 -5.82
C PHE A 81 -5.66 2.45 -7.32
N PRO A 82 -6.63 1.68 -7.83
CA PRO A 82 -6.96 1.62 -9.26
C PRO A 82 -7.49 2.94 -9.84
N GLN A 83 -7.85 3.90 -9.00
CA GLN A 83 -8.28 5.24 -9.39
C GLN A 83 -7.12 6.21 -9.69
N ILE A 84 -5.88 5.78 -9.51
CA ILE A 84 -4.69 6.63 -9.60
C ILE A 84 -4.05 6.50 -10.98
N GLU A 85 -3.63 7.63 -11.55
CA GLU A 85 -2.94 7.68 -12.83
C GLU A 85 -1.45 7.29 -12.72
N GLY A 86 -0.85 6.88 -13.84
CA GLY A 86 0.55 6.42 -13.86
C GLY A 86 1.56 7.45 -13.35
N LYS A 87 1.27 8.75 -13.53
CA LYS A 87 2.15 9.84 -13.10
C LYS A 87 2.42 9.82 -11.59
N ALA A 88 1.39 9.66 -10.76
CA ALA A 88 1.60 9.58 -9.30
C ALA A 88 2.50 8.40 -8.91
N ILE A 89 2.33 7.24 -9.57
CA ILE A 89 3.14 6.05 -9.32
C ILE A 89 4.61 6.33 -9.64
N ASP A 90 4.89 6.99 -10.77
CA ASP A 90 6.25 7.38 -11.15
C ASP A 90 6.88 8.32 -10.12
N MET A 91 6.13 9.28 -9.59
CA MET A 91 6.62 10.20 -8.56
C MET A 91 6.99 9.49 -7.24
N TRP A 92 6.22 8.48 -6.82
CA TRP A 92 6.58 7.65 -5.66
C TRP A 92 7.81 6.78 -5.91
N VAL A 93 7.97 6.27 -7.14
CA VAL A 93 9.14 5.49 -7.54
C VAL A 93 10.40 6.35 -7.48
N GLU A 94 10.37 7.54 -8.06
CA GLU A 94 11.51 8.46 -8.01
C GLU A 94 11.78 8.96 -6.59
N PHE A 95 10.75 9.24 -5.79
CA PHE A 95 10.92 9.61 -4.38
C PHE A 95 11.77 8.59 -3.60
N ALA A 96 11.48 7.29 -3.74
CA ALA A 96 12.24 6.23 -3.09
C ALA A 96 13.72 6.23 -3.49
N ARG A 97 14.02 6.48 -4.77
CA ARG A 97 15.40 6.56 -5.28
C ARG A 97 16.12 7.79 -4.76
N GLU A 98 15.48 8.95 -4.83
CA GLU A 98 16.03 10.21 -4.34
C GLU A 98 16.35 10.15 -2.84
N ARG A 99 15.53 9.44 -2.04
CA ARG A 99 15.84 9.24 -0.60
C ARG A 99 17.16 8.51 -0.43
N VAL A 100 17.39 7.43 -1.18
CA VAL A 100 18.64 6.66 -1.12
C VAL A 100 19.83 7.47 -1.66
N GLU A 101 19.65 8.23 -2.75
CA GLU A 101 20.68 9.14 -3.26
C GLU A 101 21.06 10.23 -2.26
N ALA A 102 20.11 10.66 -1.43
CA ALA A 102 20.33 11.59 -0.33
C ALA A 102 20.80 10.91 0.98
N GLU A 103 21.25 9.65 0.92
CA GLU A 103 21.74 8.85 2.06
C GLU A 103 20.69 8.70 3.19
N GLN A 104 19.41 8.71 2.82
CA GLN A 104 18.30 8.47 3.75
C GLN A 104 17.82 7.03 3.66
N TYR A 105 17.94 6.33 4.78
CA TYR A 105 17.64 4.91 4.87
C TYR A 105 16.46 4.64 5.81
N VAL A 106 15.62 3.69 5.40
CA VAL A 106 14.56 3.15 6.24
C VAL A 106 15.16 2.57 7.52
N ASP A 107 14.54 2.84 8.66
CA ASP A 107 15.03 2.49 10.01
C ASP A 107 16.44 3.01 10.33
N PHE A 108 16.95 3.96 9.54
CA PHE A 108 18.31 4.49 9.65
C PHE A 108 19.40 3.41 9.47
N ILE A 109 19.11 2.37 8.69
CA ILE A 109 20.05 1.27 8.42
C ILE A 109 20.58 1.40 6.99
N GLU A 110 21.86 1.73 6.86
CA GLU A 110 22.53 1.77 5.56
C GLU A 110 22.57 0.37 4.92
N GLU A 111 22.11 0.29 3.68
CA GLU A 111 22.10 -0.92 2.86
C GLU A 111 22.56 -0.59 1.42
N PRO A 112 22.99 -1.58 0.62
CA PRO A 112 23.26 -1.38 -0.79
C PRO A 112 22.09 -0.71 -1.50
N ALA A 113 22.36 0.22 -2.42
CA ALA A 113 21.35 1.10 -3.01
C ALA A 113 20.09 0.36 -3.52
N ALA A 114 20.25 -0.76 -4.21
CA ALA A 114 19.12 -1.56 -4.70
C ALA A 114 18.23 -2.09 -3.54
N THR A 115 18.85 -2.59 -2.48
CA THR A 115 18.15 -3.07 -1.28
C THR A 115 17.47 -1.91 -0.55
N ALA A 116 18.16 -0.79 -0.37
CA ALA A 116 17.62 0.40 0.28
C ALA A 116 16.38 0.96 -0.45
N VAL A 117 16.39 1.00 -1.79
CA VAL A 117 15.23 1.40 -2.60
C VAL A 117 14.06 0.43 -2.38
N SER A 118 14.32 -0.88 -2.34
CA SER A 118 13.28 -1.86 -2.01
C SER A 118 12.70 -1.69 -0.60
N ARG A 119 13.51 -1.27 0.40
CA ARG A 119 12.98 -0.94 1.73
C ARG A 119 12.04 0.26 1.69
N TRP A 120 12.38 1.28 0.90
CA TRP A 120 11.49 2.42 0.68
C TRP A 120 10.18 1.99 0.03
N TYR A 121 10.20 1.16 -1.02
CA TYR A 121 8.98 0.64 -1.63
C TYR A 121 8.09 -0.11 -0.65
N ASP A 122 8.67 -0.97 0.19
CA ASP A 122 7.95 -1.71 1.24
C ASP A 122 7.23 -0.74 2.19
N THR A 123 7.97 0.21 2.77
CA THR A 123 7.39 1.08 3.81
C THR A 123 6.44 2.15 3.26
N LEU A 124 6.69 2.65 2.05
CA LEU A 124 5.78 3.57 1.36
C LEU A 124 4.45 2.90 1.06
N MET A 125 4.49 1.69 0.47
CA MET A 125 3.26 0.94 0.20
C MET A 125 2.53 0.58 1.49
N ALA A 126 3.27 0.19 2.55
CA ALA A 126 2.69 -0.09 3.87
C ALA A 126 1.95 1.13 4.43
N GLY A 127 2.57 2.32 4.42
CA GLY A 127 1.93 3.56 4.89
C GLY A 127 0.66 3.89 4.10
N LEU A 128 0.70 3.76 2.78
CA LEU A 128 -0.45 4.01 1.90
C LEU A 128 -1.59 3.01 2.14
N VAL A 129 -1.28 1.73 2.30
CA VAL A 129 -2.29 0.69 2.59
C VAL A 129 -2.90 0.93 3.97
N ARG A 130 -2.10 1.28 4.99
CA ARG A 130 -2.61 1.64 6.33
C ARG A 130 -3.54 2.85 6.28
N ALA A 131 -3.18 3.90 5.55
CA ALA A 131 -4.05 5.07 5.38
C ALA A 131 -5.39 4.69 4.73
N LYS A 132 -5.37 3.77 3.77
CA LYS A 132 -6.59 3.23 3.13
C LYS A 132 -7.46 2.43 4.09
N GLU A 133 -6.85 1.66 4.99
CA GLU A 133 -7.57 0.88 6.00
C GLU A 133 -8.19 1.78 7.09
N ASN A 134 -7.43 2.76 7.57
CA ASN A 134 -7.84 3.65 8.66
C ASN A 134 -8.85 4.72 8.21
N HIS A 135 -8.67 5.27 6.99
CA HIS A 135 -9.42 6.45 6.51
C HIS A 135 -10.26 6.20 5.26
N GLY A 136 -10.20 4.99 4.71
CA GLY A 136 -10.95 4.59 3.52
C GLY A 136 -10.29 5.00 2.20
N LYS A 137 -10.85 4.47 1.11
CA LYS A 137 -10.29 4.57 -0.26
C LYS A 137 -10.18 6.01 -0.77
N GLU A 138 -11.13 6.87 -0.42
CA GLU A 138 -11.16 8.25 -0.91
C GLU A 138 -9.99 9.06 -0.34
N ILE A 139 -9.80 9.02 0.98
CA ILE A 139 -8.73 9.77 1.67
C ILE A 139 -7.37 9.25 1.21
N ALA A 140 -7.16 7.94 1.21
CA ALA A 140 -5.89 7.38 0.76
C ALA A 140 -5.61 7.67 -0.73
N GLY A 141 -6.65 7.74 -1.57
CA GLY A 141 -6.51 8.16 -2.96
C GLY A 141 -6.16 9.65 -3.14
N LYS A 142 -6.58 10.53 -2.23
CA LYS A 142 -6.14 11.93 -2.20
C LYS A 142 -4.69 12.02 -1.73
N LEU A 143 -4.36 11.31 -0.65
CA LEU A 143 -3.00 11.23 -0.11
C LEU A 143 -2.00 10.72 -1.16
N TYR A 144 -2.33 9.64 -1.87
CA TYR A 144 -1.48 9.09 -2.94
C TYR A 144 -1.22 10.12 -4.05
N ARG A 145 -2.22 10.93 -4.42
CA ARG A 145 -2.09 11.96 -5.48
C ARG A 145 -1.30 13.19 -5.08
N LEU A 146 -0.99 13.40 -3.80
CA LEU A 146 -0.12 14.49 -3.37
C LEU A 146 1.25 14.43 -4.07
N ALA A 147 1.71 13.24 -4.45
CA ALA A 147 2.90 13.04 -5.26
C ALA A 147 2.88 13.81 -6.59
N GLU A 148 1.71 14.00 -7.22
CA GLU A 148 1.57 14.74 -8.48
C GLU A 148 1.81 16.25 -8.32
N GLU A 149 1.63 16.73 -7.09
CA GLU A 149 1.87 18.10 -6.64
C GLU A 149 3.29 18.27 -6.04
N GLY A 150 4.13 17.24 -6.13
CA GLY A 150 5.48 17.23 -5.56
C GLY A 150 5.51 17.07 -4.04
N LEU A 151 4.42 16.59 -3.44
CA LEU A 151 4.27 16.38 -1.99
C LEU A 151 4.26 14.88 -1.67
N CYS A 152 5.30 14.16 -2.10
CA CYS A 152 5.52 12.78 -1.63
C CYS A 152 5.83 12.81 -0.13
N LEU A 153 5.04 12.07 0.64
CA LEU A 153 5.16 11.98 2.09
C LEU A 153 6.07 10.83 2.51
N TYR A 154 6.84 11.03 3.56
CA TYR A 154 7.45 9.94 4.30
C TYR A 154 6.37 9.06 4.96
N PRO A 155 6.65 7.76 5.18
CA PRO A 155 5.68 6.86 5.82
C PRO A 155 5.16 7.33 7.17
N TYR A 156 6.01 8.00 7.96
CA TYR A 156 5.65 8.54 9.27
C TYR A 156 4.81 9.82 9.23
N GLU A 157 4.67 10.47 8.06
CA GLU A 157 3.81 11.64 7.86
C GLU A 157 2.40 11.26 7.39
N MET A 158 2.24 10.06 6.83
CA MET A 158 1.02 9.67 6.10
C MET A 158 -0.24 9.62 6.97
N GLU A 159 -0.13 9.21 8.23
CA GLU A 159 -1.30 9.11 9.12
C GLU A 159 -1.86 10.50 9.46
N GLU A 160 -0.99 11.44 9.85
CA GLU A 160 -1.39 12.81 10.16
C GLU A 160 -1.91 13.51 8.90
N ALA A 161 -1.23 13.34 7.76
CA ALA A 161 -1.70 13.89 6.49
C ALA A 161 -3.10 13.37 6.11
N ALA A 162 -3.40 12.09 6.38
CA ALA A 162 -4.72 11.52 6.14
C ALA A 162 -5.80 12.13 7.03
N GLU A 163 -5.49 12.36 8.32
CA GLU A 163 -6.40 13.06 9.24
C GLU A 163 -6.63 14.53 8.82
N GLN A 164 -5.60 15.24 8.36
CA GLN A 164 -5.73 16.60 7.83
C GLN A 164 -6.61 16.64 6.57
N ILE A 165 -6.42 15.71 5.62
CA ILE A 165 -7.28 15.59 4.43
C ILE A 165 -8.74 15.33 4.82
N LYS A 166 -8.96 14.47 5.81
CA LYS A 166 -10.30 14.13 6.34
C LYS A 166 -10.98 15.34 7.01
N GLN A 167 -10.20 16.22 7.61
CA GLN A 167 -10.67 17.52 8.15
C GLN A 167 -10.87 18.59 7.07
N GLY A 168 -10.51 18.31 5.81
CA GLY A 168 -10.72 19.18 4.67
C GLY A 168 -9.53 20.08 4.34
N ALA A 169 -8.33 19.78 4.84
CA ALA A 169 -7.11 20.48 4.43
C ALA A 169 -6.89 20.33 2.92
N ASP A 170 -6.54 21.44 2.27
CA ASP A 170 -6.16 21.46 0.87
C ASP A 170 -4.65 21.20 0.68
N VAL A 171 -4.23 21.04 -0.57
CA VAL A 171 -2.83 20.76 -0.94
C VAL A 171 -1.88 21.86 -0.42
N GLY A 172 -2.31 23.12 -0.47
CA GLY A 172 -1.49 24.25 0.01
C GLY A 172 -1.23 24.19 1.51
N THR A 173 -2.29 23.89 2.28
CA THR A 173 -2.22 23.70 3.73
C THR A 173 -1.34 22.51 4.09
N LEU A 174 -1.54 21.36 3.44
CA LEU A 174 -0.72 20.15 3.65
C LEU A 174 0.75 20.40 3.34
N GLY A 175 1.05 21.08 2.24
CA GLY A 175 2.42 21.43 1.87
C GLY A 175 3.08 22.37 2.89
N GLN A 176 2.32 23.25 3.54
CA GLN A 176 2.84 24.09 4.63
C GLN A 176 3.10 23.28 5.89
N LEU A 177 2.17 22.42 6.30
CA LEU A 177 2.33 21.54 7.46
C LEU A 177 3.54 20.61 7.32
N MET A 178 3.77 20.08 6.11
CA MET A 178 4.94 19.25 5.79
C MET A 178 6.25 20.03 5.97
N ARG A 179 6.34 21.25 5.42
CA ARG A 179 7.55 22.10 5.55
C ARG A 179 7.84 22.51 6.99
N ASP A 180 6.80 22.72 7.77
CA ASP A 180 6.90 23.13 9.17
C ASP A 180 7.13 21.94 10.12
N GLY A 181 7.13 20.70 9.61
CA GLY A 181 7.33 19.48 10.40
C GLY A 181 6.12 19.08 11.26
N TYR A 182 4.93 19.62 10.99
CA TYR A 182 3.71 19.30 11.75
C TYR A 182 3.05 17.98 11.33
N LEU A 183 3.46 17.40 10.20
CA LEU A 183 3.03 16.07 9.79
C LEU A 183 3.87 14.96 10.42
N ASP A 184 5.04 15.28 10.97
CA ASP A 184 5.95 14.30 11.55
C ASP A 184 5.29 13.60 12.75
N SER A 185 5.33 12.27 12.74
CA SER A 185 5.02 11.45 13.91
C SER A 185 6.32 11.00 14.59
N PRO A 186 6.80 11.70 15.64
CA PRO A 186 8.00 11.31 16.36
C PRO A 186 7.71 10.20 17.40
N PRO A 187 8.54 9.13 17.48
CA PRO A 187 9.70 8.86 16.63
C PRO A 187 9.29 8.38 15.22
N PRO A 188 10.10 8.66 14.18
CA PRO A 188 9.84 8.20 12.82
C PRO A 188 9.52 6.71 12.79
N PHE A 189 8.35 6.38 12.26
CA PHE A 189 7.85 5.01 12.14
C PHE A 189 7.82 4.56 10.67
N PHE A 190 8.48 3.44 10.39
CA PHE A 190 8.53 2.82 9.06
C PHE A 190 7.74 1.50 9.06
N PRO A 191 6.42 1.53 8.79
CA PRO A 191 5.61 0.32 8.77
C PRO A 191 6.12 -0.67 7.71
N LYS A 192 5.96 -1.97 7.96
CA LYS A 192 6.29 -3.04 7.00
C LYS A 192 5.03 -3.51 6.30
N LEU A 193 5.12 -3.79 4.99
CA LEU A 193 3.93 -4.15 4.22
C LEU A 193 3.39 -5.52 4.63
N GLU A 194 4.26 -6.49 4.93
CA GLU A 194 3.87 -7.82 5.40
C GLU A 194 2.94 -7.77 6.63
N GLU A 195 3.29 -6.94 7.61
CA GLU A 195 2.55 -6.74 8.86
C GLU A 195 1.24 -5.97 8.62
N THR A 196 1.29 -4.94 7.77
CA THR A 196 0.13 -4.15 7.37
C THR A 196 -0.95 -5.04 6.74
N LEU A 197 -0.52 -5.95 5.85
CA LEU A 197 -1.39 -6.89 5.17
C LEU A 197 -1.94 -8.00 6.11
N GLU A 198 -1.55 -8.07 7.39
CA GLU A 198 -2.23 -8.91 8.38
C GLU A 198 -3.43 -8.22 9.02
N HIS A 199 -3.27 -6.93 9.35
CA HIS A 199 -4.22 -6.21 10.19
C HIS A 199 -5.51 -5.80 9.46
N GLY A 200 -5.46 -5.56 8.15
CA GLY A 200 -6.65 -5.30 7.32
C GLY A 200 -7.63 -6.48 7.23
N PHE A 201 -7.23 -7.67 7.68
CA PHE A 201 -7.96 -8.92 7.44
C PHE A 201 -8.27 -9.75 8.69
N GLN A 202 -7.82 -9.32 9.88
CA GLN A 202 -8.35 -9.84 11.13
C GLN A 202 -9.72 -9.22 11.43
N GLU A 203 -10.68 -10.07 11.76
CA GLU A 203 -12.04 -9.68 12.14
C GLU A 203 -12.00 -8.66 13.28
N HIS A 204 -12.87 -7.64 13.22
CA HIS A 204 -13.19 -6.79 14.36
C HIS A 204 -13.50 -7.65 15.58
N GLY A 205 -12.52 -7.76 16.46
CA GLY A 205 -12.54 -8.66 17.59
C GLY A 205 -11.36 -8.40 18.50
N MET A 206 -11.21 -7.16 18.98
CA MET A 206 -11.11 -6.87 20.41
C MET A 206 -10.84 -5.39 20.62
N THR A 207 -11.84 -4.71 21.18
CA THR A 207 -11.65 -3.48 21.94
C THR A 207 -10.73 -3.81 23.12
N LEU A 208 -9.50 -3.31 23.10
CA LEU A 208 -8.73 -3.11 24.33
C LEU A 208 -8.55 -1.61 24.50
N LYS A 209 -9.58 -1.00 25.11
CA LYS A 209 -9.33 0.10 26.04
C LYS A 209 -8.46 -0.49 27.14
N MET A 210 -7.21 -0.06 27.23
CA MET A 210 -6.53 -0.07 28.52
C MET A 210 -6.45 1.38 29.01
N LEU A 211 -6.96 1.50 30.23
CA LEU A 211 -7.00 2.65 31.11
C LEU A 211 -5.63 3.27 31.32
#